data_AF-A0A7W8DZE2-F1
#
_entry.id   AF-A0A7W8DZE2-F1
#
_cell.length_a   1.000
_cell.length_b   1.000
_cell.length_c   1.000
_cell.angle_alpha   90.00
_cell.angle_beta   90.00
_cell.angle_gamma   90.00
#
_symmetry.space_group_name_H-M   'P 1'
#
loop_
_entity.id
_entity.type
_entity.pdbx_description
1 polymer ?
#
loop_
_entity_poly.entity_id
_entity_poly.type
_entity_poly.pdbx_seq_one_letter_code
_entity_poly.pdbx_strand_id
1 'polypeptide(L)'
;MANRMIIGGPRQVDEASPTTLRFENSDIAFKLVATYLTALHSFATTTEVYNNGRKGALPWAIDDVALFDGAACDIRLKWSPRETVAPMMRNVWPSKIDFTSYPAVRIPQNTPLDLGVLEHFIFSLGQSILTTFVENQKPFLTATYGKVANWPSVWNFARVVRNAMAHGGKIRIDDKAQVQWQRLSYSEADNGKPIINIDLWPADLFILIKEMEKAIP
;
A
#
# COMPACT_ATOMS: atom_id res chain seq x y z
N MET A 1 6.52 7.23 22.43
CA MET A 1 5.91 7.09 21.10
C MET A 1 6.75 7.88 20.12
N ALA A 2 7.57 7.21 19.31
CA ALA A 2 8.29 7.84 18.22
C ALA A 2 7.69 7.43 16.86
N ASN A 3 7.64 8.38 15.93
CA ASN A 3 7.39 8.08 14.52
C ASN A 3 8.72 7.61 13.92
N ARG A 4 8.94 6.30 13.92
CA ARG A 4 10.22 5.68 13.52
C ARG A 4 10.39 5.63 12.00
N MET A 5 9.27 5.61 11.28
CA MET A 5 9.24 5.57 9.82
C MET A 5 8.08 6.44 9.32
N ILE A 6 8.36 7.32 8.37
CA ILE A 6 7.37 8.16 7.71
C ILE A 6 7.57 8.00 6.21
N ILE A 7 6.62 7.36 5.55
CA ILE A 7 6.58 7.19 4.10
C ILE A 7 5.51 8.13 3.57
N GLY A 8 5.94 9.35 3.28
CA GLY A 8 5.07 10.51 3.10
C GLY A 8 5.84 11.80 3.42
N GLY A 9 5.10 12.88 3.70
CA GLY A 9 5.69 14.18 4.05
C GLY A 9 5.13 14.77 5.34
N PRO A 10 5.56 15.97 5.75
CA PRO A 10 4.86 16.75 6.77
C PRO A 10 3.48 17.14 6.21
N ARG A 11 2.46 16.34 6.56
CA ARG A 11 1.08 16.51 6.09
C ARG A 11 0.18 16.80 7.27
N GLN A 12 -0.69 17.80 7.14
CA GLN A 12 -1.72 18.07 8.13
C GLN A 12 -2.79 16.98 8.05
N VAL A 13 -3.12 16.41 9.20
CA VAL A 13 -4.12 15.35 9.36
C VAL A 13 -5.16 15.75 10.38
N ASP A 14 -6.39 15.28 10.21
CA ASP A 14 -7.44 15.40 11.20
C ASP A 14 -7.35 14.25 12.20
N GLU A 15 -6.66 14.48 13.31
CA GLU A 15 -6.55 13.50 14.40
C GLU A 15 -7.84 13.33 15.21
N ALA A 16 -8.82 14.21 15.06
CA ALA A 16 -10.09 14.13 15.79
C ALA A 16 -11.06 13.10 15.20
N SER A 17 -10.84 12.67 13.94
CA SER A 17 -11.73 11.78 13.20
C SER A 17 -11.06 10.47 12.76
N PRO A 18 -10.44 9.68 13.66
CA PRO A 18 -9.77 8.46 13.26
C PRO A 18 -10.78 7.39 12.84
N THR A 19 -10.44 6.65 11.78
CA THR A 19 -11.11 5.40 11.41
C THR A 19 -10.11 4.24 11.46
N THR A 20 -10.58 3.01 11.25
CA THR A 20 -9.72 1.82 11.27
C THR A 20 -9.76 1.13 9.92
N LEU A 21 -8.58 0.94 9.31
CA LEU A 21 -8.39 -0.02 8.23
C LEU A 21 -7.83 -1.30 8.86
N ARG A 22 -8.60 -2.39 8.79
CA ARG A 22 -8.25 -3.68 9.38
C ARG A 22 -8.12 -4.78 8.33
N PHE A 23 -7.10 -5.62 8.51
CA PHE A 23 -7.01 -6.94 7.89
C PHE A 23 -7.10 -8.03 8.97
N GLU A 24 -8.10 -8.88 8.90
CA GLU A 24 -8.27 -10.05 9.76
C GLU A 24 -7.53 -11.26 9.17
N ASN A 25 -7.11 -12.24 9.97
CA ASN A 25 -6.38 -13.43 9.46
C ASN A 25 -7.16 -14.21 8.38
N SER A 26 -8.49 -14.15 8.41
CA SER A 26 -9.37 -14.76 7.41
C SER A 26 -9.39 -14.03 6.06
N ASP A 27 -8.89 -12.79 6.00
CA ASP A 27 -8.84 -12.00 4.78
C ASP A 27 -7.85 -12.61 3.79
N ILE A 28 -8.23 -12.64 2.51
CA ILE A 28 -7.41 -13.18 1.42
C ILE A 28 -6.08 -12.40 1.31
N ALA A 29 -6.15 -11.08 1.51
CA ALA A 29 -5.00 -10.18 1.45
C ALA A 29 -4.08 -10.29 2.69
N PHE A 30 -4.54 -10.90 3.79
CA PHE A 30 -3.90 -10.80 5.10
C PHE A 30 -2.42 -11.16 5.08
N LYS A 31 -2.08 -12.35 4.57
CA LYS A 31 -0.71 -12.86 4.57
C LYS A 31 0.22 -12.01 3.72
N LEU A 32 -0.28 -11.43 2.63
CA LEU A 32 0.48 -10.55 1.76
C LEU A 32 0.79 -9.22 2.46
N VAL A 33 -0.20 -8.63 3.13
CA VAL A 33 -0.02 -7.39 3.92
C VAL A 33 0.91 -7.61 5.11
N ALA A 34 0.73 -8.71 5.85
CA ALA A 34 1.60 -9.10 6.97
C ALA A 34 3.07 -9.24 6.53
N THR A 35 3.29 -9.92 5.39
CA THR A 35 4.63 -10.15 4.83
C THR A 35 5.26 -8.84 4.36
N TYR A 36 4.50 -8.00 3.65
CA TYR A 36 4.95 -6.67 3.23
C TYR A 36 5.42 -5.83 4.42
N LEU A 37 4.58 -5.71 5.45
CA LEU A 37 4.86 -4.89 6.62
C LEU A 37 6.06 -5.40 7.43
N THR A 38 6.19 -6.73 7.53
CA THR A 38 7.34 -7.35 8.19
C THR A 38 8.63 -7.11 7.42
N ALA A 39 8.62 -7.28 6.09
CA ALA A 39 9.78 -6.98 5.25
C ALA A 39 10.20 -5.51 5.36
N LEU A 40 9.23 -4.59 5.36
CA LEU A 40 9.46 -3.17 5.51
C LEU A 40 10.05 -2.82 6.90
N HIS A 41 9.49 -3.39 7.98
CA HIS A 41 10.03 -3.21 9.32
C HIS A 41 11.45 -3.76 9.47
N SER A 42 11.72 -4.95 8.91
CA SER A 42 13.07 -5.54 8.91
C SER A 42 14.07 -4.65 8.19
N PHE A 43 13.67 -4.06 7.06
CA PHE A 43 14.50 -3.08 6.36
C PHE A 43 14.76 -1.84 7.20
N ALA A 44 13.71 -1.22 7.78
CA ALA A 44 13.86 -0.04 8.64
C ALA A 44 14.79 -0.33 9.83
N THR A 45 14.61 -1.48 10.50
CA THR A 45 15.49 -1.91 11.61
C THR A 45 16.94 -2.07 11.14
N THR A 46 17.17 -2.63 9.95
CA THR A 46 18.51 -2.78 9.37
C THR A 46 19.18 -1.42 9.13
N THR A 47 18.44 -0.44 8.61
CA THR A 47 18.98 0.92 8.39
C THR A 47 19.35 1.61 9.71
N GLU A 48 18.61 1.36 10.78
CA GLU A 48 18.92 1.89 12.11
C GLU A 48 20.17 1.25 12.72
N VAL A 49 20.38 -0.06 12.50
CA VAL A 49 21.60 -0.77 12.95
C VAL A 49 22.85 -0.20 12.28
N TYR A 50 22.76 0.18 11.01
CA TYR A 50 23.88 0.75 10.26
C TYR A 50 24.24 2.20 10.69
N ASN A 51 23.36 2.87 11.45
CA ASN A 51 23.59 4.24 11.88
C ASN A 51 24.55 4.32 13.06
N ASN A 52 25.85 4.35 12.76
CA ASN A 52 26.98 4.42 13.71
C ASN A 52 26.96 5.65 14.65
N GLY A 53 26.10 6.65 14.42
CA GLY A 53 26.01 7.88 15.20
C GLY A 53 25.11 7.83 16.44
N ARG A 54 24.31 6.77 16.61
CA ARG A 54 23.49 6.51 17.82
C ARG A 54 24.07 5.34 18.60
N LYS A 55 23.77 5.22 19.90
CA LYS A 55 24.16 4.10 20.78
C LYS A 55 23.49 2.77 20.33
N GLY A 56 23.79 2.30 19.13
CA GLY A 56 23.15 1.17 18.46
C GLY A 56 21.71 1.43 18.04
N ALA A 57 21.15 0.49 17.29
CA ALA A 57 19.71 0.42 17.06
C ALA A 57 19.00 0.13 18.38
N LEU A 58 18.08 1.00 18.77
CA LEU A 58 17.16 0.69 19.85
C LEU A 58 16.07 -0.24 19.32
N PRO A 59 15.57 -1.22 20.11
CA PRO A 59 14.36 -1.95 19.76
C PRO A 59 13.20 -0.97 19.54
N TRP A 60 12.32 -1.27 18.59
CA TRP A 60 11.05 -0.53 18.46
C TRP A 60 10.25 -0.66 19.75
N ALA A 61 9.94 0.47 20.36
CA ALA A 61 9.09 0.51 21.52
C ALA A 61 7.68 0.04 21.15
N ILE A 62 6.92 -0.38 22.16
CA ILE A 62 5.54 -0.86 22.00
C ILE A 62 4.65 0.18 21.29
N ASP A 63 4.91 1.45 21.57
CA ASP A 63 4.14 2.59 21.09
C ASP A 63 4.82 3.28 19.90
N ASP A 64 5.90 2.73 19.36
CA ASP A 64 6.48 3.22 18.11
C ASP A 64 5.58 2.88 16.93
N VAL A 65 5.57 3.79 15.95
CA VAL A 65 4.69 3.68 14.79
C VAL A 65 5.41 4.02 13.49
N ALA A 66 4.84 3.47 12.41
CA ALA A 66 5.08 3.90 11.06
C ALA A 66 3.89 4.69 10.52
N LEU A 67 4.17 5.71 9.72
CA LEU A 67 3.16 6.51 9.03
C LEU A 67 3.28 6.31 7.52
N PHE A 68 2.14 6.09 6.86
CA PHE A 68 2.02 5.94 5.42
C PHE A 68 1.01 6.94 4.89
N ASP A 69 1.41 7.78 3.94
CA ASP A 69 0.47 8.68 3.28
C ASP A 69 -0.15 8.04 2.03
N GLY A 70 -1.40 8.41 1.77
CA GLY A 70 -2.16 8.07 0.57
C GLY A 70 -2.51 9.34 -0.17
N ALA A 71 -1.99 9.48 -1.39
CA ALA A 71 -2.28 10.61 -2.26
C ALA A 71 -3.69 10.48 -2.83
N ALA A 72 -4.06 9.33 -3.38
CA ALA A 72 -5.36 9.15 -4.02
C ALA A 72 -6.54 9.25 -3.03
N CYS A 73 -6.40 8.63 -1.86
CA CYS A 73 -7.43 8.56 -0.82
C CYS A 73 -7.46 9.76 0.12
N ASP A 74 -6.52 10.70 0.00
CA ASP A 74 -6.37 11.86 0.87
C ASP A 74 -6.30 11.50 2.37
N ILE A 75 -5.42 10.54 2.70
CA ILE A 75 -5.40 9.87 4.01
C ILE A 75 -3.98 9.61 4.53
N ARG A 76 -3.85 9.41 5.83
CA ARG A 76 -2.64 8.87 6.50
C ARG A 76 -2.99 7.64 7.31
N LEU A 77 -2.25 6.56 7.09
CA LEU A 77 -2.32 5.36 7.91
C LEU A 77 -1.19 5.35 8.94
N LYS A 78 -1.54 5.10 10.20
CA LYS A 78 -0.64 4.87 11.32
C LYS A 78 -0.68 3.41 11.70
N TRP A 79 0.47 2.76 11.71
CA TRP A 79 0.61 1.33 12.02
C TRP A 79 1.59 1.13 13.17
N SER A 80 1.24 0.28 14.14
CA SER A 80 2.15 -0.18 15.18
C SER A 80 2.69 -1.57 14.79
N PRO A 81 4.02 -1.74 14.64
CA PRO A 81 4.57 -3.04 14.24
C PRO A 81 4.44 -4.13 15.29
N ARG A 82 4.24 -3.78 16.57
CA ARG A 82 4.24 -4.76 17.66
C ARG A 82 3.28 -5.92 17.41
N GLU A 83 2.04 -5.61 17.06
CA GLU A 83 0.96 -6.59 16.92
C GLU A 83 1.10 -7.44 15.64
N THR A 84 1.89 -6.99 14.66
CA THR A 84 2.11 -7.71 13.40
C THR A 84 3.44 -8.46 13.40
N VAL A 85 4.54 -7.79 13.74
CA VAL A 85 5.91 -8.29 13.61
C VAL A 85 6.29 -9.19 14.78
N ALA A 86 5.92 -8.86 16.02
CA ALA A 86 6.34 -9.64 17.17
C ALA A 86 5.81 -11.09 17.16
N PRO A 87 4.56 -11.37 16.75
CA PRO A 87 4.12 -12.75 16.50
C PRO A 87 4.94 -13.44 15.42
N MET A 88 5.19 -12.76 14.29
CA MET A 88 5.92 -13.34 13.16
C MET A 88 7.35 -13.72 13.52
N MET A 89 8.03 -12.92 14.36
CA MET A 89 9.36 -13.26 14.89
C MET A 89 9.37 -14.53 15.76
N ARG A 90 8.21 -14.92 16.31
CA ARG A 90 8.03 -16.15 17.08
C ARG A 90 7.46 -17.29 16.23
N ASN A 91 7.51 -17.16 14.90
CA ASN A 91 6.95 -18.11 13.95
C ASN A 91 5.43 -18.33 14.14
N VAL A 92 4.71 -17.25 14.49
CA VAL A 92 3.25 -17.25 14.66
C VAL A 92 2.65 -16.15 13.78
N TRP A 93 1.55 -16.45 13.09
CA TRP A 93 0.82 -15.42 12.34
C TRP A 93 0.05 -14.50 13.31
N PRO A 94 0.04 -13.18 13.08
CA PRO A 94 -0.83 -12.30 13.83
C PRO A 94 -2.30 -12.65 13.59
N SER A 95 -3.18 -12.29 14.52
CA SER A 95 -4.63 -12.47 14.34
C SER A 95 -5.25 -11.40 13.44
N LYS A 96 -4.66 -10.21 13.44
CA LYS A 96 -5.11 -9.04 12.68
C LYS A 96 -3.98 -8.06 12.43
N ILE A 97 -4.20 -7.13 11.52
CA ILE A 97 -3.37 -5.96 11.26
C ILE A 97 -4.29 -4.74 11.33
N ASP A 98 -3.99 -3.82 12.24
CA ASP A 98 -4.74 -2.58 12.43
C ASP A 98 -3.91 -1.39 11.95
N PHE A 99 -4.52 -0.58 11.10
CA PHE A 99 -4.08 0.79 10.82
C PHE A 99 -5.09 1.75 11.40
N THR A 100 -4.63 2.71 12.20
CA THR A 100 -5.42 3.90 12.48
C THR A 100 -5.32 4.83 11.28
N SER A 101 -6.46 5.27 10.76
CA SER A 101 -6.55 6.02 9.53
C SER A 101 -7.08 7.41 9.79
N TYR A 102 -6.37 8.43 9.30
CA TYR A 102 -6.67 9.83 9.54
C TYR A 102 -6.94 10.52 8.20
N PRO A 103 -8.06 11.24 8.04
CA PRO A 103 -8.23 12.16 6.93
C PRO A 103 -7.07 13.15 6.87
N ALA A 104 -6.59 13.46 5.68
CA ALA A 104 -5.40 14.28 5.51
C ALA A 104 -5.60 15.33 4.41
N VAL A 105 -4.96 16.49 4.56
CA VAL A 105 -5.08 17.58 3.58
C VAL A 105 -4.64 17.09 2.21
N ARG A 106 -5.45 17.34 1.18
CA ARG A 106 -5.22 16.85 -0.17
C ARG A 106 -3.82 17.22 -0.69
N ILE A 107 -3.17 16.25 -1.33
CA ILE A 107 -1.90 16.47 -2.03
C ILE A 107 -2.19 16.93 -3.47
N PRO A 108 -1.54 17.98 -3.98
CA PRO A 108 -1.68 18.38 -5.38
C PRO A 108 -1.36 17.21 -6.33
N GLN A 109 -2.09 17.11 -7.44
CA GLN A 109 -1.83 16.08 -8.45
C GLN A 109 -0.39 16.21 -8.98
N ASN A 110 0.20 15.08 -9.40
CA ASN A 110 1.57 15.01 -9.90
C ASN A 110 2.66 15.42 -8.88
N THR A 111 2.37 15.40 -7.58
CA THR A 111 3.39 15.62 -6.55
C THR A 111 4.13 14.30 -6.30
N PRO A 112 5.42 14.17 -6.69
CA PRO A 112 6.16 12.95 -6.43
C PRO A 112 6.43 12.80 -4.93
N LEU A 113 6.36 11.56 -4.46
CA LEU A 113 6.83 11.16 -3.15
C LEU A 113 8.34 10.97 -3.21
N ASP A 114 9.09 11.88 -2.59
CA ASP A 114 10.54 11.76 -2.50
C ASP A 114 10.93 10.71 -1.45
N LEU A 115 11.29 9.53 -1.94
CA LEU A 115 11.78 8.41 -1.12
C LEU A 115 13.31 8.26 -1.20
N GLY A 116 13.98 9.07 -2.02
CA GLY A 116 15.39 8.89 -2.36
C GLY A 116 15.73 7.43 -2.68
N VAL A 117 16.73 6.89 -1.99
CA VAL A 117 17.21 5.51 -2.18
C VAL A 117 16.17 4.43 -1.85
N LEU A 118 15.10 4.77 -1.11
CA LEU A 118 14.04 3.83 -0.75
C LEU A 118 13.01 3.62 -1.86
N GLU A 119 13.03 4.46 -2.90
CA GLU A 119 12.03 4.44 -3.96
C GLU A 119 11.91 3.05 -4.59
N HIS A 120 13.04 2.46 -5.02
CA HIS A 120 13.05 1.15 -5.65
C HIS A 120 12.61 0.03 -4.70
N PHE A 121 12.96 0.12 -3.42
CA PHE A 121 12.58 -0.88 -2.43
C PHE A 121 11.06 -0.85 -2.17
N ILE A 122 10.51 0.33 -1.90
CA ILE A 122 9.06 0.52 -1.68
C ILE A 122 8.27 0.16 -2.94
N PHE A 123 8.75 0.56 -4.12
CA PHE A 123 8.18 0.16 -5.40
C PHE A 123 8.14 -1.36 -5.54
N SER A 124 9.25 -2.06 -5.26
CA SER A 124 9.35 -3.51 -5.41
C SER A 124 8.43 -4.25 -4.43
N LEU A 125 8.36 -3.79 -3.17
CA LEU A 125 7.41 -4.34 -2.20
C LEU A 125 5.96 -4.11 -2.64
N GLY A 126 5.63 -2.90 -3.12
CA GLY A 126 4.31 -2.54 -3.61
C GLY A 126 3.91 -3.35 -4.85
N GLN A 127 4.86 -3.57 -5.75
CA GLN A 127 4.68 -4.45 -6.91
C GLN A 127 4.42 -5.89 -6.49
N SER A 128 5.21 -6.42 -5.56
CA SER A 128 5.07 -7.80 -5.09
C SER A 128 3.69 -8.02 -4.48
N ILE A 129 3.24 -7.15 -3.56
CA ILE A 129 1.96 -7.34 -2.88
C ILE A 129 0.78 -7.26 -3.85
N LEU A 130 0.72 -6.23 -4.72
CA LEU A 130 -0.42 -6.01 -5.61
C LEU A 130 -0.44 -7.03 -6.74
N THR A 131 0.71 -7.29 -7.38
CA THR A 131 0.78 -8.25 -8.50
C THR A 131 0.41 -9.65 -8.03
N THR A 132 0.94 -10.10 -6.89
CA THR A 132 0.60 -11.41 -6.33
C THR A 132 -0.88 -11.50 -5.98
N PHE A 133 -1.47 -10.46 -5.39
CA PHE A 133 -2.91 -10.46 -5.09
C PHE A 133 -3.75 -10.54 -6.36
N VAL A 134 -3.43 -9.74 -7.38
CA VAL A 134 -4.14 -9.74 -8.66
C VAL A 134 -4.04 -11.09 -9.38
N GLU A 135 -2.84 -11.65 -9.52
CA GLU A 135 -2.67 -12.92 -10.22
C GLU A 135 -3.36 -14.09 -9.50
N ASN A 136 -3.33 -14.12 -8.17
CA ASN A 136 -3.98 -15.18 -7.40
C ASN A 136 -5.51 -15.15 -7.54
N GLN A 137 -6.11 -13.97 -7.68
CA GLN A 137 -7.58 -13.83 -7.79
C GLN A 137 -8.08 -13.81 -9.24
N LYS A 138 -7.20 -13.65 -10.22
CA LYS A 138 -7.56 -13.64 -11.64
C LYS A 138 -8.35 -14.87 -12.12
N PRO A 139 -8.03 -16.13 -11.72
CA PRO A 139 -8.82 -17.28 -12.08
C PRO A 139 -10.26 -17.19 -11.57
N PHE A 140 -10.43 -16.78 -10.31
CA PHE A 140 -11.75 -16.57 -9.70
C PHE A 140 -12.53 -15.48 -10.45
N LEU A 141 -11.92 -14.32 -10.71
CA LEU A 141 -12.57 -13.23 -11.44
C LEU A 141 -13.01 -13.65 -12.85
N THR A 142 -12.19 -14.43 -13.53
CA THR A 142 -12.50 -14.94 -14.87
C THR A 142 -13.67 -15.94 -14.83
N ALA A 143 -13.70 -16.82 -13.82
CA ALA A 143 -14.79 -17.77 -13.64
C ALA A 143 -16.12 -17.08 -13.28
N THR A 144 -16.07 -16.05 -12.43
CA THR A 144 -17.26 -15.36 -11.89
C THR A 144 -17.82 -14.31 -12.84
N TYR A 145 -16.96 -13.48 -13.44
CA TYR A 145 -17.38 -12.32 -14.25
C TYR A 145 -17.12 -12.49 -15.76
N GLY A 146 -16.35 -13.51 -16.16
CA GLY A 146 -15.96 -13.74 -17.54
C GLY A 146 -14.94 -12.70 -18.02
N LYS A 147 -15.34 -11.90 -19.02
CA LYS A 147 -14.46 -10.90 -19.65
C LYS A 147 -14.07 -9.79 -18.67
N VAL A 148 -12.87 -9.24 -18.83
CA VAL A 148 -12.33 -8.15 -18.00
C VAL A 148 -13.25 -6.93 -17.94
N ALA A 149 -13.95 -6.61 -19.03
CA ALA A 149 -14.92 -5.51 -19.07
C ALA A 149 -16.07 -5.66 -18.05
N ASN A 150 -16.34 -6.88 -17.58
CA ASN A 150 -17.38 -7.18 -16.60
C ASN A 150 -16.85 -7.27 -15.16
N TRP A 151 -15.53 -7.18 -14.95
CA TRP A 151 -14.96 -7.22 -13.61
C TRP A 151 -15.38 -5.96 -12.82
N PRO A 152 -15.43 -6.03 -11.48
CA PRO A 152 -15.73 -4.85 -10.66
C PRO A 152 -14.79 -3.69 -10.99
N SER A 153 -15.28 -2.46 -10.89
CA SER A 153 -14.54 -1.24 -11.27
C SER A 153 -13.18 -1.13 -10.55
N VAL A 154 -13.14 -1.42 -9.25
CA VAL A 154 -11.91 -1.43 -8.45
C VAL A 154 -10.89 -2.45 -8.95
N TRP A 155 -11.34 -3.62 -9.41
CA TRP A 155 -10.48 -4.66 -9.99
C TRP A 155 -9.98 -4.25 -11.38
N ASN A 156 -10.81 -3.58 -12.16
CA ASN A 156 -10.39 -3.00 -13.44
C ASN A 156 -9.33 -1.91 -13.26
N PHE A 157 -9.49 -1.04 -12.25
CA PHE A 157 -8.47 -0.05 -11.89
C PHE A 157 -7.18 -0.75 -11.41
N ALA A 158 -7.29 -1.70 -10.48
CA ALA A 158 -6.14 -2.43 -9.95
C ALA A 158 -5.37 -3.20 -11.03
N ARG A 159 -6.06 -3.73 -12.05
CA ARG A 159 -5.42 -4.33 -13.23
C ARG A 159 -4.53 -3.33 -13.98
N VAL A 160 -4.99 -2.09 -14.16
CA VAL A 160 -4.19 -1.02 -14.78
C VAL A 160 -2.97 -0.69 -13.91
N VAL A 161 -3.14 -0.60 -12.58
CA VAL A 161 -2.03 -0.37 -11.65
C VAL A 161 -1.01 -1.52 -11.70
N ARG A 162 -1.47 -2.77 -11.69
CA ARG A 162 -0.63 -3.97 -11.85
C ARG A 162 0.14 -3.95 -13.16
N ASN A 163 -0.51 -3.59 -14.27
CA ASN A 163 0.17 -3.43 -15.56
C ASN A 163 1.24 -2.33 -15.49
N ALA A 164 0.93 -1.21 -14.85
CA ALA A 164 1.90 -0.14 -14.69
C ALA A 164 3.14 -0.59 -13.90
N MET A 165 2.95 -1.34 -12.81
CA MET A 165 4.04 -1.92 -12.04
C MET A 165 4.90 -2.89 -12.87
N ALA A 166 4.29 -3.70 -13.75
CA ALA A 166 5.01 -4.55 -14.69
C ALA A 166 5.78 -3.78 -15.78
N HIS A 167 5.44 -2.50 -15.99
CA HIS A 167 6.05 -1.62 -16.98
C HIS A 167 6.79 -0.42 -16.34
N GLY A 168 7.46 -0.66 -15.22
CA GLY A 168 8.33 0.33 -14.58
C GLY A 168 7.57 1.50 -13.95
N GLY A 169 6.36 1.26 -13.48
CA GLY A 169 5.50 2.24 -12.81
C GLY A 169 4.70 3.14 -13.77
N LYS A 170 4.70 2.86 -15.08
CA LYS A 170 4.05 3.69 -16.11
C LYS A 170 2.80 3.03 -16.65
N ILE A 171 1.72 3.80 -16.81
CA ILE A 171 0.43 3.31 -17.33
C ILE A 171 0.62 2.59 -18.66
N ARG A 172 -0.04 1.43 -18.78
CA ARG A 172 -0.20 0.69 -20.03
C ARG A 172 -1.61 0.07 -20.11
N ILE A 173 -2.41 0.62 -21.02
CA ILE A 173 -3.77 0.22 -21.33
C ILE A 173 -3.83 -0.06 -22.83
N ASP A 174 -3.89 -1.34 -23.20
CA ASP A 174 -3.92 -1.80 -24.59
C ASP A 174 -5.35 -2.10 -25.08
N ASP A 175 -6.32 -2.16 -24.16
CA ASP A 175 -7.72 -2.56 -24.41
C ASP A 175 -8.70 -1.37 -24.46
N LYS A 176 -8.18 -0.14 -24.53
CA LYS A 176 -8.95 1.11 -24.51
C LYS A 176 -9.88 1.26 -23.30
N ALA A 177 -9.60 0.56 -22.21
CA ALA A 177 -10.37 0.70 -20.98
C ALA A 177 -10.24 2.11 -20.41
N GLN A 178 -11.34 2.60 -19.84
CA GLN A 178 -11.36 3.77 -18.97
C GLN A 178 -11.65 3.29 -17.56
N VAL A 179 -10.77 3.62 -16.63
CA VAL A 179 -10.89 3.18 -15.23
C VAL A 179 -10.87 4.39 -14.32
N GLN A 180 -11.58 4.29 -13.21
CA GLN A 180 -11.64 5.32 -12.19
C GLN A 180 -11.56 4.69 -10.81
N TRP A 181 -10.80 5.32 -9.92
CA TRP A 181 -10.75 4.96 -8.51
C TRP A 181 -10.41 6.20 -7.69
N GLN A 182 -11.24 6.49 -6.69
CA GLN A 182 -11.17 7.73 -5.94
C GLN A 182 -11.17 8.94 -6.91
N ARG A 183 -10.17 9.82 -6.79
CA ARG A 183 -9.97 10.99 -7.65
C ARG A 183 -9.13 10.72 -8.91
N LEU A 184 -8.72 9.48 -9.14
CA LEU A 184 -7.88 9.08 -10.26
C LEU A 184 -8.73 8.53 -11.39
N SER A 185 -8.41 8.91 -12.61
CA SER A 185 -8.99 8.34 -13.82
C SER A 185 -7.90 8.12 -14.85
N TYR A 186 -7.89 6.94 -15.45
CA TYR A 186 -6.89 6.56 -16.46
C TYR A 186 -7.57 6.02 -17.71
N SER A 187 -6.96 6.32 -18.85
CA SER A 187 -7.37 5.89 -20.18
C SER A 187 -6.13 5.60 -21.05
N GLU A 188 -6.34 5.12 -22.28
CA GLU A 188 -5.27 4.93 -23.26
C GLU A 188 -4.44 6.22 -23.51
N ALA A 189 -5.04 7.40 -23.38
CA ALA A 189 -4.36 8.69 -23.52
C ALA A 189 -3.34 8.97 -22.40
N ASP A 190 -3.40 8.21 -21.31
CA ASP A 190 -2.49 8.33 -20.17
C ASP A 190 -1.31 7.35 -20.25
N ASN A 191 -1.23 6.51 -21.30
CA ASN A 191 -0.14 5.56 -21.49
C ASN A 191 1.24 6.24 -21.40
N GLY A 192 2.15 5.63 -20.64
CA GLY A 192 3.49 6.15 -20.38
C GLY A 192 3.60 7.10 -19.17
N LYS A 193 2.49 7.59 -18.62
CA LYS A 193 2.52 8.42 -17.40
C LYS A 193 2.92 7.58 -16.17
N PRO A 194 3.89 8.04 -15.35
CA PRO A 194 4.23 7.38 -14.11
C PRO A 194 3.16 7.61 -13.04
N ILE A 195 2.75 6.55 -12.33
CA ILE A 195 1.68 6.65 -11.31
C ILE A 195 2.09 6.18 -9.92
N ILE A 196 3.11 5.32 -9.80
CA ILE A 196 3.58 4.82 -8.51
C ILE A 196 4.47 5.88 -7.87
N ASN A 197 4.26 6.16 -6.59
CA ASN A 197 4.89 7.24 -5.83
C ASN A 197 4.59 8.64 -6.40
N ILE A 198 3.55 8.79 -7.22
CA ILE A 198 3.07 10.08 -7.74
C ILE A 198 1.57 10.19 -7.48
N ASP A 199 0.78 9.40 -8.18
CA ASP A 199 -0.67 9.35 -8.02
C ASP A 199 -1.08 8.37 -6.92
N LEU A 200 -0.32 7.27 -6.78
CA LEU A 200 -0.54 6.21 -5.80
C LEU A 200 0.66 6.13 -4.86
N TRP A 201 0.41 6.44 -3.60
CA TRP A 201 1.37 6.30 -2.51
C TRP A 201 1.09 5.03 -1.70
N PRO A 202 2.00 4.56 -0.84
CA PRO A 202 1.88 3.24 -0.22
C PRO A 202 0.58 3.00 0.57
N ALA A 203 0.00 4.03 1.21
CA ALA A 203 -1.28 3.86 1.89
C ALA A 203 -2.43 3.57 0.92
N ASP A 204 -2.40 4.16 -0.28
CA ASP A 204 -3.41 3.93 -1.32
C ASP A 204 -3.41 2.46 -1.74
N LEU A 205 -2.26 1.79 -1.76
CA LEU A 205 -2.17 0.37 -2.12
C LEU A 205 -2.86 -0.53 -1.09
N PHE A 206 -2.73 -0.27 0.20
CA PHE A 206 -3.44 -1.05 1.23
C PHE A 206 -4.95 -0.87 1.13
N ILE A 207 -5.41 0.36 0.88
CA ILE A 207 -6.83 0.66 0.72
C ILE A 207 -7.37 0.01 -0.55
N LEU A 208 -6.66 0.12 -1.67
CA LEU A 208 -7.01 -0.52 -2.93
C LEU A 208 -7.16 -2.04 -2.76
N ILE A 209 -6.20 -2.70 -2.12
CA ILE A 209 -6.25 -4.15 -1.85
C ILE A 209 -7.48 -4.51 -1.00
N LYS A 210 -7.77 -3.72 0.06
CA LYS A 210 -8.94 -4.00 0.91
C LYS A 210 -10.25 -3.79 0.17
N GLU A 211 -10.35 -2.78 -0.70
CA GLU A 211 -11.53 -2.55 -1.53
C GLU A 211 -11.70 -3.62 -2.61
N MET A 212 -10.61 -4.10 -3.22
CA MET A 212 -10.64 -5.23 -4.14
C MET A 212 -11.18 -6.50 -3.47
N GLU A 213 -10.70 -6.81 -2.26
CA GLU A 213 -11.21 -7.94 -1.48
C GLU A 213 -12.69 -7.80 -1.15
N LYS A 214 -13.16 -6.61 -0.77
CA LYS A 214 -14.59 -6.35 -0.51
C LYS A 214 -15.47 -6.46 -1.76
N ALA A 215 -14.89 -6.30 -2.95
CA ALA A 215 -15.62 -6.32 -4.22
C ALA A 215 -15.82 -7.72 -4.79
N ILE A 216 -15.29 -8.76 -4.14
CA ILE A 216 -15.55 -10.17 -4.46
C ILE A 216 -16.44 -10.78 -3.37
N PRO A 217 -17.36 -11.69 -3.75
CA PRO A 217 -18.32 -12.31 -2.84
C PRO A 217 -17.69 -13.34 -1.87
#